data_AF-A0A2A3XB68-F1
#
_entry.id   AF-A0A2A3XB68-F1
#
_cell.length_a   1.000
_cell.length_b   1.000
_cell.length_c   1.000
_cell.angle_alpha   90.00
_cell.angle_beta   90.00
_cell.angle_gamma   90.00
#
_symmetry.space_group_name_H-M   'P 1'
#
loop_
_entity.id
_entity.type
_entity.pdbx_description
1 polymer ?
#
loop_
_entity_poly.entity_id
_entity_poly.type
_entity_poly.pdbx_seq_one_letter_code
_entity_poly.pdbx_strand_id
1 'polypeptide(L)'
;MKKSTLAKSVAALSFLFLYGCSSSSLTAPSVRWVADFQTDEFTDESTCRVTVGSKYTSSSVYTYTGSLYPFVEKKEGEIRIGVMSGGGVKIPVGEVQLRIDQNPAWTISVDETPADLVPNASAQGSLASMSQHLTPEQQQALEQTYSATMAYTSKSLSPYTATTGQKADEILNQMVAGQKLIYRSVGFNQQGSNVGEYLLDESFTESLRQCGIHI
;
A
#
# COMPACT_ATOMS: atom_id res chain seq x y z
N MET A 1 22.49 34.86 88.65
CA MET A 1 21.05 34.54 88.72
C MET A 1 20.68 33.59 87.58
N LYS A 2 19.84 32.61 87.93
CA LYS A 2 19.21 31.53 87.15
C LYS A 2 18.71 31.81 85.72
N LYS A 3 18.58 30.70 84.97
CA LYS A 3 17.73 30.36 83.79
C LYS A 3 18.33 30.56 82.41
N SER A 4 18.06 29.75 81.38
CA SER A 4 17.62 28.36 81.22
C SER A 4 17.53 28.14 79.70
N THR A 5 17.94 26.96 79.26
CA THR A 5 17.54 26.21 78.05
C THR A 5 16.40 26.79 77.20
N LEU A 6 16.55 26.80 75.87
CA LEU A 6 15.57 26.15 74.97
C LEU A 6 16.17 25.80 73.59
N ALA A 7 16.08 24.52 73.25
CA ALA A 7 16.36 23.96 71.94
C ALA A 7 15.26 24.30 70.91
N LYS A 8 15.62 24.23 69.62
CA LYS A 8 14.80 23.87 68.42
C LYS A 8 15.70 24.08 67.18
N SER A 9 16.30 23.03 66.61
CA SER A 9 15.74 22.09 65.62
C SER A 9 15.53 22.68 64.21
N VAL A 10 16.30 22.12 63.25
CA VAL A 10 15.91 21.79 61.85
C VAL A 10 15.74 23.01 60.90
N ALA A 11 16.28 23.10 59.68
CA ALA A 11 16.65 22.11 58.68
C ALA A 11 17.76 22.64 57.76
N ALA A 12 18.71 21.78 57.39
CA ALA A 12 19.39 21.84 56.11
C ALA A 12 18.80 20.71 55.25
N LEU A 13 18.25 21.00 54.06
CA LEU A 13 18.09 19.97 53.02
C LEU A 13 17.81 20.57 51.64
N SER A 14 18.86 20.52 50.80
CA SER A 14 18.85 20.03 49.43
C SER A 14 17.84 20.61 48.42
N PHE A 15 18.30 21.58 47.64
CA PHE A 15 17.76 21.89 46.31
C PHE A 15 18.07 20.75 45.33
N LEU A 16 17.15 19.81 45.20
CA LEU A 16 17.10 18.86 44.08
C LEU A 16 16.56 19.60 42.86
N PHE A 17 17.46 19.92 41.91
CA PHE A 17 17.06 20.29 40.56
C PHE A 17 16.40 19.08 39.90
N LEU A 18 15.07 19.05 39.94
CA LEU A 18 14.26 18.21 39.07
C LEU A 18 14.40 18.75 37.64
N TYR A 19 15.41 18.26 36.91
CA TYR A 19 15.34 18.17 35.45
C TYR A 19 14.23 17.18 35.13
N GLY A 20 12.98 17.65 35.15
CA GLY A 20 11.86 16.94 34.60
C GLY A 20 12.12 16.72 33.12
N CYS A 21 12.17 15.45 32.71
CA CYS A 21 12.30 15.03 31.33
C CYS A 21 11.37 15.87 30.45
N SER A 22 11.97 16.67 29.59
CA SER A 22 11.30 17.38 28.52
C SER A 22 10.41 16.40 27.79
N SER A 23 9.14 16.72 27.78
CA SER A 23 8.09 16.25 26.90
C SER A 23 8.64 15.68 25.59
N SER A 24 8.80 14.36 25.52
CA SER A 24 8.65 13.66 24.24
C SER A 24 7.21 13.93 23.83
N SER A 25 7.02 14.94 22.99
CA SER A 25 5.78 15.18 22.30
C SER A 25 5.38 13.87 21.65
N LEU A 26 4.42 13.18 22.25
CA LEU A 26 3.67 12.12 21.60
C LEU A 26 2.82 12.80 20.52
N THR A 27 3.48 13.29 19.46
CA THR A 27 2.82 13.65 18.22
C THR A 27 2.13 12.39 17.76
N ALA A 28 0.79 12.40 17.80
CA ALA A 28 -0.02 11.36 17.21
C ALA A 28 0.53 11.11 15.79
N PRO A 29 0.78 9.84 15.42
CA PRO A 29 1.45 9.58 14.17
C PRO A 29 0.57 10.08 13.02
N SER A 30 1.08 11.08 12.29
CA SER A 30 0.43 11.60 11.11
C SER A 30 0.47 10.55 10.00
N VAL A 31 -0.55 10.58 9.14
CA VAL A 31 -0.54 9.82 7.89
C VAL A 31 0.76 10.16 7.16
N ARG A 32 1.54 9.14 6.82
CA ARG A 32 2.83 9.28 6.14
C ARG A 32 3.03 8.10 5.20
N TRP A 33 3.77 8.32 4.13
CA TRP A 33 4.27 7.24 3.32
C TRP A 33 5.35 6.48 4.07
N VAL A 34 5.39 5.17 3.84
CA VAL A 34 6.38 4.26 4.43
C VAL A 34 6.91 3.33 3.37
N ALA A 35 8.20 3.02 3.47
CA ALA A 35 8.81 1.90 2.75
C ALA A 35 8.60 0.61 3.56
N ASP A 36 8.00 -0.39 2.91
CA ASP A 36 7.78 -1.73 3.41
C ASP A 36 8.64 -2.70 2.60
N PHE A 37 9.54 -3.40 3.29
CA PHE A 37 10.45 -4.35 2.67
C PHE A 37 9.96 -5.76 2.95
N GLN A 38 9.69 -6.51 1.89
CA GLN A 38 9.29 -7.90 1.98
C GLN A 38 10.33 -8.75 1.25
N THR A 39 10.72 -9.86 1.86
CA THR A 39 11.50 -10.90 1.18
C THR A 39 10.70 -12.19 1.24
N ASP A 40 10.47 -12.78 0.08
CA ASP A 40 9.86 -14.11 0.00
C ASP A 40 10.92 -15.15 0.43
N GLU A 41 10.69 -15.80 1.56
CA GLU A 41 11.63 -16.80 2.11
C GLU A 41 11.74 -18.08 1.27
N PHE A 42 10.83 -18.28 0.30
CA PHE A 42 10.87 -19.44 -0.59
C PHE A 42 11.68 -19.17 -1.86
N THR A 43 11.58 -17.97 -2.44
CA THR A 43 12.28 -17.61 -3.67
C THR A 43 13.51 -16.71 -3.46
N ASP A 44 13.74 -16.23 -2.24
CA ASP A 44 14.71 -15.20 -1.89
C ASP A 44 14.52 -13.87 -2.67
N GLU A 45 13.33 -13.66 -3.25
CA GLU A 45 12.99 -12.43 -3.96
C GLU A 45 12.64 -11.32 -2.95
N SER A 46 13.35 -10.20 -3.04
CA SER A 46 13.03 -9.01 -2.27
C SER A 46 12.20 -8.01 -3.08
N THR A 47 11.16 -7.46 -2.45
CA THR A 47 10.36 -6.35 -2.95
C THR A 47 10.43 -5.19 -1.96
N CYS A 48 10.37 -3.96 -2.48
CA CYS A 48 10.18 -2.78 -1.65
C CYS A 48 8.98 -1.99 -2.13
N ARG A 49 8.06 -1.73 -1.21
CA ARG A 49 6.80 -1.07 -1.49
C ARG A 49 6.66 0.20 -0.66
N VAL A 50 6.45 1.32 -1.33
CA VAL A 50 6.06 2.59 -0.73
C VAL A 50 4.55 2.67 -0.68
N THR A 51 3.98 2.77 0.52
CA THR A 51 2.52 2.83 0.73
C THR A 51 2.19 3.70 1.92
N VAL A 52 0.89 3.93 2.11
CA VAL A 52 0.29 4.51 3.31
C VAL A 52 -0.55 3.46 4.04
N GLY A 53 -0.95 3.75 5.27
CA GLY A 53 -1.92 2.94 6.02
C GLY A 53 -2.89 3.79 6.84
N SER A 54 -3.68 3.10 7.65
CA SER A 54 -4.72 3.70 8.50
C SER A 54 -4.35 3.80 9.97
N LYS A 55 -3.40 2.98 10.44
CA LYS A 55 -2.81 3.11 11.77
C LYS A 55 -1.31 2.99 11.67
N TYR A 56 -0.62 3.77 12.48
CA TYR A 56 0.83 3.86 12.49
C TYR A 56 1.31 3.63 13.91
N THR A 57 2.36 2.83 14.06
CA THR A 57 3.14 2.71 15.30
C THR A 57 4.55 3.24 15.04
N SER A 58 5.42 3.18 16.05
CA SER A 58 6.83 3.54 15.88
C SER A 58 7.56 2.66 14.86
N SER A 59 7.07 1.44 14.60
CA SER A 59 7.75 0.43 13.79
C SER A 59 6.90 -0.20 12.70
N SER A 60 5.60 0.11 12.62
CA SER A 60 4.68 -0.63 11.74
C SER A 60 3.54 0.23 11.24
N VAL A 61 2.99 -0.16 10.08
CA VAL A 61 1.82 0.45 9.48
C VAL A 61 0.75 -0.62 9.23
N TYR A 62 -0.48 -0.31 9.62
CA TYR A 62 -1.62 -1.21 9.51
C TYR A 62 -2.71 -0.61 8.63
N THR A 63 -3.35 -1.47 7.85
CA THR A 63 -4.44 -1.12 6.95
C THR A 63 -5.75 -1.76 7.42
N TYR A 64 -6.89 -1.16 7.06
CA TYR A 64 -8.20 -1.70 7.34
C TYR A 64 -8.71 -2.57 6.18
N THR A 65 -9.38 -3.66 6.52
CA THR A 65 -10.16 -4.45 5.57
C THR A 65 -11.22 -3.57 4.92
N GLY A 66 -11.38 -3.68 3.60
CA GLY A 66 -12.36 -2.91 2.84
C GLY A 66 -11.91 -1.49 2.47
N SER A 67 -10.74 -1.06 2.92
CA SER A 67 -10.10 0.18 2.48
C SER A 67 -9.06 -0.11 1.39
N LEU A 68 -8.86 0.89 0.54
CA LEU A 68 -7.90 0.86 -0.56
C LEU A 68 -6.69 1.74 -0.22
N TYR A 69 -5.52 1.40 -0.75
CA TYR A 69 -4.26 2.09 -0.46
C TYR A 69 -3.42 2.19 -1.74
N PRO A 70 -2.96 3.39 -2.11
CA PRO A 70 -2.04 3.53 -3.23
C PRO A 70 -0.66 2.97 -2.85
N PHE A 71 0.06 2.45 -3.83
CA PHE A 71 1.41 1.99 -3.63
C PHE A 71 2.30 2.27 -4.86
N VAL A 72 3.60 2.37 -4.58
CA VAL A 72 4.68 2.30 -5.56
C VAL A 72 5.59 1.16 -5.14
N GLU A 73 5.81 0.17 -5.99
CA GLU A 73 6.65 -0.99 -5.70
C GLU A 73 7.80 -1.07 -6.69
N LYS A 74 8.98 -1.46 -6.18
CA LYS A 74 10.11 -1.87 -6.99
C LYS A 74 10.34 -3.37 -6.78
N LYS A 75 10.25 -4.13 -7.87
CA LYS A 75 10.58 -5.56 -7.92
C LYS A 75 11.43 -5.82 -9.15
N GLU A 76 12.60 -6.45 -8.98
CA GLU A 76 13.52 -6.79 -10.08
C GLU A 76 13.91 -5.60 -10.99
N GLY A 77 13.91 -4.38 -10.45
CA GLY A 77 14.19 -3.16 -11.21
C GLY A 77 13.01 -2.58 -11.99
N GLU A 78 11.86 -3.27 -12.02
CA GLU A 78 10.61 -2.75 -12.57
C GLU A 78 9.86 -1.93 -11.52
N ILE A 79 9.35 -0.76 -11.94
CA ILE A 79 8.43 0.06 -11.14
C ILE A 79 6.99 -0.36 -11.41
N ARG A 80 6.23 -0.53 -10.32
CA ARG A 80 4.82 -0.86 -10.32
C ARG A 80 4.06 0.20 -9.54
N ILE A 81 3.01 0.77 -10.13
CA ILE A 81 2.17 1.77 -9.46
C ILE A 81 0.72 1.34 -9.52
N GLY A 82 0.03 1.44 -8.39
CA GLY A 82 -1.35 1.01 -8.34
C GLY A 82 -2.02 1.25 -7.00
N VAL A 83 -3.09 0.49 -6.78
CA VAL A 83 -3.87 0.47 -5.56
C VAL A 83 -4.05 -0.97 -5.10
N MET A 84 -3.99 -1.17 -3.79
CA MET A 84 -4.19 -2.47 -3.14
C MET A 84 -5.27 -2.42 -2.06
N SER A 85 -5.91 -3.55 -1.81
CA SER A 85 -6.80 -3.73 -0.66
C SER A 85 -6.00 -3.87 0.64
N GLY A 86 -6.43 -3.16 1.67
CA GLY A 86 -5.92 -3.30 3.03
C GLY A 86 -6.52 -4.48 3.80
N GLY A 87 -6.09 -4.60 5.05
CA GLY A 87 -6.57 -5.59 6.02
C GLY A 87 -6.02 -7.00 5.79
N GLY A 88 -6.41 -7.90 6.69
CA GLY A 88 -6.09 -9.33 6.60
C GLY A 88 -6.99 -10.09 5.63
N VAL A 89 -8.21 -9.59 5.40
CA VAL A 89 -9.11 -10.11 4.36
C VAL A 89 -9.04 -9.16 3.18
N LYS A 90 -8.54 -9.65 2.05
CA LYS A 90 -8.33 -8.85 0.86
C LYS A 90 -9.57 -8.87 -0.03
N ILE A 91 -9.99 -7.70 -0.51
CA ILE A 91 -11.10 -7.56 -1.45
C ILE A 91 -10.59 -7.19 -2.86
N PRO A 92 -11.29 -7.60 -3.93
CA PRO A 92 -10.96 -7.18 -5.28
C PRO A 92 -10.96 -5.66 -5.43
N VAL A 93 -9.93 -5.11 -6.08
CA VAL A 93 -9.81 -3.66 -6.29
C VAL A 93 -10.64 -3.19 -7.48
N GLY A 94 -10.65 -3.97 -8.57
CA GLY A 94 -11.24 -3.56 -9.86
C GLY A 94 -10.41 -2.50 -10.57
N GLU A 95 -10.96 -1.88 -11.63
CA GLU A 95 -10.24 -0.81 -12.33
C GLU A 95 -9.96 0.37 -11.41
N VAL A 96 -8.84 1.05 -11.63
CA VAL A 96 -8.40 2.17 -10.80
C VAL A 96 -8.26 3.41 -11.64
N GLN A 97 -8.68 4.55 -11.07
CA GLN A 97 -8.31 5.86 -11.58
C GLN A 97 -7.44 6.59 -10.59
N LEU A 98 -6.30 7.07 -11.05
CA LEU A 98 -5.35 7.89 -10.28
C LEU A 98 -5.32 9.31 -10.85
N ARG A 99 -5.26 10.32 -10.00
CA ARG A 99 -5.05 11.70 -10.41
C ARG A 99 -4.08 12.38 -9.47
N ILE A 100 -3.05 12.98 -10.05
CA ILE A 100 -2.09 13.79 -9.31
C ILE A 100 -2.45 15.25 -9.55
N ASP A 101 -2.71 15.98 -8.46
CA ASP A 101 -3.13 17.37 -8.47
C ASP A 101 -4.29 17.66 -9.47
N GLN A 102 -4.04 18.53 -10.47
CA GLN A 102 -4.99 18.89 -11.52
C GLN A 102 -4.65 18.26 -12.88
N ASN A 103 -3.71 17.32 -12.93
CA ASN A 103 -3.38 16.61 -14.16
C ASN A 103 -4.59 15.74 -14.62
N PRO A 104 -4.63 15.34 -15.90
CA PRO A 104 -5.57 14.32 -16.36
C PRO A 104 -5.48 13.05 -15.51
N ALA A 105 -6.63 12.41 -15.27
CA ALA A 105 -6.66 11.15 -14.54
C ALA A 105 -6.09 10.01 -15.41
N TRP A 106 -5.26 9.20 -14.80
CA TRP A 106 -4.79 7.92 -15.33
C TRP A 106 -5.81 6.84 -15.03
N THR A 107 -6.12 6.00 -16.03
CA THR A 107 -6.86 4.76 -15.81
C THR A 107 -5.87 3.60 -15.86
N ILE A 108 -5.94 2.76 -14.83
CA ILE A 108 -5.22 1.50 -14.72
C ILE A 108 -6.28 0.39 -14.77
N SER A 109 -6.27 -0.35 -15.86
CA SER A 109 -7.17 -1.48 -16.03
C SER A 109 -6.65 -2.73 -15.31
N VAL A 110 -7.56 -3.64 -14.97
CA VAL A 110 -7.21 -4.89 -14.29
C VAL A 110 -6.26 -5.76 -15.13
N ASP A 111 -6.35 -5.70 -16.47
CA ASP A 111 -5.49 -6.46 -17.38
C ASP A 111 -4.03 -5.99 -17.37
N GLU A 112 -3.77 -4.76 -16.94
CA GLU A 112 -2.40 -4.22 -16.77
C GLU A 112 -1.68 -4.83 -15.56
N THR A 113 -2.42 -5.43 -14.63
CA THR A 113 -1.86 -5.94 -13.38
C THR A 113 -0.84 -7.07 -13.66
N PRO A 114 0.40 -6.94 -13.15
CA PRO A 114 1.43 -7.99 -13.22
C PRO A 114 0.93 -9.32 -12.69
N ALA A 115 1.29 -10.42 -13.37
CA ALA A 115 0.77 -11.74 -13.07
C ALA A 115 1.14 -12.24 -11.66
N ASP A 116 2.28 -11.82 -11.12
CA ASP A 116 2.75 -12.18 -9.79
C ASP A 116 1.98 -11.50 -8.65
N LEU A 117 1.24 -10.42 -8.95
CA LEU A 117 0.31 -9.79 -8.00
C LEU A 117 -1.08 -10.43 -8.02
N VAL A 118 -1.33 -11.34 -8.97
CA VAL A 118 -2.62 -12.00 -9.12
C VAL A 118 -2.60 -13.30 -8.32
N PRO A 119 -3.59 -13.55 -7.44
CA PRO A 119 -3.68 -14.84 -6.76
C PRO A 119 -3.77 -15.97 -7.80
N ASN A 120 -2.95 -17.01 -7.63
CA ASN A 120 -3.00 -18.21 -8.46
C ASN A 120 -4.41 -18.82 -8.39
N ALA A 121 -5.25 -18.51 -9.38
CA ALA A 121 -6.51 -19.20 -9.57
C ALA A 121 -6.16 -20.57 -10.13
N SER A 122 -6.29 -21.63 -9.32
CA SER A 122 -6.24 -22.99 -9.82
C SER A 122 -7.41 -23.18 -10.78
N ALA A 123 -7.14 -23.00 -12.08
CA ALA A 123 -8.07 -23.26 -13.16
C ALA A 123 -8.24 -24.78 -13.34
N GLN A 124 -8.72 -25.46 -12.31
CA GLN A 124 -8.96 -26.90 -12.30
C GLN A 124 -10.47 -27.11 -12.16
N GLY A 125 -11.18 -26.71 -13.20
CA GLY A 125 -12.61 -26.93 -13.34
C GLY A 125 -12.99 -27.16 -14.80
N SER A 126 -13.33 -28.41 -15.13
CA SER A 126 -14.32 -28.74 -16.16
C SER A 126 -14.05 -28.43 -17.65
N LEU A 127 -12.85 -28.03 -18.08
CA LEU A 127 -12.56 -27.94 -19.54
C LEU A 127 -12.76 -29.30 -20.25
N ALA A 128 -12.37 -30.39 -19.58
CA ALA A 128 -12.45 -31.76 -20.12
C ALA A 128 -13.88 -32.28 -20.34
N SER A 129 -14.88 -31.78 -19.61
CA SER A 129 -16.29 -32.14 -19.82
C SER A 129 -16.95 -31.27 -20.89
N MET A 130 -16.45 -30.04 -21.11
CA MET A 130 -16.96 -29.12 -22.14
C MET A 130 -16.44 -29.44 -23.55
N SER A 131 -15.36 -30.22 -23.67
CA SER A 131 -14.69 -30.50 -24.95
C SER A 131 -15.05 -31.85 -25.61
N GLN A 132 -15.88 -32.68 -24.96
CA GLN A 132 -16.12 -34.08 -25.34
C GLN A 132 -16.71 -34.29 -26.74
N HIS A 133 -17.39 -33.27 -27.30
CA HIS A 133 -18.07 -33.36 -28.60
C HIS A 133 -17.57 -32.32 -29.62
N LEU A 134 -16.41 -31.70 -29.37
CA LEU A 134 -15.87 -30.64 -30.20
C LEU A 134 -14.84 -31.19 -31.20
N THR A 135 -14.77 -30.57 -32.40
CA THR A 135 -13.66 -30.82 -33.33
C THR A 135 -12.35 -30.29 -32.75
N PRO A 136 -11.17 -30.74 -33.23
CA PRO A 136 -9.87 -30.24 -32.74
C PRO A 136 -9.74 -28.71 -32.82
N GLU A 137 -10.24 -28.11 -33.91
CA GLU A 137 -10.25 -26.64 -34.09
C GLU A 137 -11.15 -25.95 -33.06
N GLN A 138 -12.31 -26.52 -32.75
CA GLN A 138 -13.22 -26.02 -31.72
C GLN A 138 -12.66 -26.20 -30.30
N GLN A 139 -11.92 -27.29 -30.05
CA GLN A 139 -11.24 -27.53 -28.79
C GLN A 139 -10.16 -26.48 -28.54
N GLN A 140 -9.33 -26.18 -29.56
CA GLN A 140 -8.30 -25.16 -29.46
C GLN A 140 -8.89 -23.76 -29.22
N ALA A 141 -9.97 -23.41 -29.94
CA ALA A 141 -10.66 -22.14 -29.74
C ALA A 141 -11.28 -22.03 -28.33
N LEU A 142 -11.86 -23.13 -27.83
CA LEU A 142 -12.40 -23.20 -26.46
C LEU A 142 -11.29 -23.02 -25.43
N GLU A 143 -10.16 -23.70 -25.59
CA GLU A 143 -9.02 -23.62 -24.65
C GLU A 143 -8.44 -22.21 -24.58
N GLN A 144 -8.24 -21.56 -25.73
CA GLN A 144 -7.76 -20.18 -25.80
C GLN A 144 -8.74 -19.21 -25.13
N THR A 145 -10.03 -19.32 -25.45
CA THR A 145 -11.07 -18.46 -24.88
C THR A 145 -11.20 -18.66 -23.37
N TYR A 146 -11.20 -19.92 -22.92
CA TYR A 146 -11.25 -20.27 -21.50
C TYR A 146 -10.04 -19.73 -20.75
N SER A 147 -8.83 -19.94 -21.28
CA SER A 147 -7.60 -19.47 -20.66
C SER A 147 -7.57 -17.95 -20.56
N ALA A 148 -7.96 -17.24 -21.62
CA ALA A 148 -8.06 -15.77 -21.60
C ALA A 148 -9.11 -15.29 -20.59
N THR A 149 -10.28 -15.94 -20.53
CA THR A 149 -11.36 -15.61 -19.59
C THR A 149 -10.93 -15.83 -18.14
N MET A 150 -10.24 -16.93 -17.86
CA MET A 150 -9.73 -17.23 -16.52
C MET A 150 -8.62 -16.27 -16.11
N ALA A 151 -7.69 -15.94 -17.02
CA ALA A 151 -6.66 -14.93 -16.76
C ALA A 151 -7.28 -13.57 -16.41
N TYR A 152 -8.27 -13.12 -17.19
CA TYR A 152 -8.99 -11.87 -16.92
C TYR A 152 -9.78 -11.92 -15.61
N THR A 153 -10.46 -13.03 -15.33
CA THR A 153 -11.24 -13.22 -14.10
C THR A 153 -10.34 -13.20 -12.87
N SER A 154 -9.19 -13.88 -12.95
CA SER A 154 -8.17 -13.92 -11.90
C SER A 154 -7.64 -12.51 -11.61
N LYS A 155 -7.32 -11.72 -12.65
CA LYS A 155 -6.96 -10.30 -12.52
C LYS A 155 -8.07 -9.43 -11.95
N SER A 156 -9.32 -9.63 -12.38
CA SER A 156 -10.48 -8.87 -11.91
C SER A 156 -10.83 -9.13 -10.44
N LEU A 157 -10.47 -10.30 -9.92
CA LEU A 157 -10.62 -10.69 -8.52
C LEU A 157 -9.37 -10.35 -7.68
N SER A 158 -8.32 -9.81 -8.30
CA SER A 158 -7.08 -9.49 -7.62
C SER A 158 -7.29 -8.39 -6.58
N PRO A 159 -6.67 -8.52 -5.39
CA PRO A 159 -6.64 -7.44 -4.41
C PRO A 159 -5.64 -6.34 -4.74
N TYR A 160 -5.11 -6.35 -5.96
CA TYR A 160 -4.22 -5.36 -6.54
C TYR A 160 -4.73 -4.95 -7.92
N THR A 161 -4.50 -3.69 -8.26
CA THR A 161 -4.56 -3.23 -9.65
C THR A 161 -3.42 -2.25 -9.86
N ALA A 162 -2.54 -2.58 -10.80
CA ALA A 162 -1.28 -1.87 -11.00
C ALA A 162 -0.88 -1.84 -12.48
N THR A 163 -0.07 -0.86 -12.83
CA THR A 163 0.57 -0.73 -14.15
C THR A 163 2.09 -0.72 -13.99
N THR A 164 2.81 -0.99 -15.08
CA THR A 164 4.27 -1.02 -15.14
C THR A 164 4.79 -0.27 -16.39
N GLY A 165 6.11 -0.24 -16.56
CA GLY A 165 6.78 0.37 -17.71
C GLY A 165 6.53 1.88 -17.82
N GLN A 166 6.44 2.39 -19.05
CA GLN A 166 6.35 3.83 -19.32
C GLN A 166 5.18 4.51 -18.58
N LYS A 167 4.02 3.86 -18.48
CA LYS A 167 2.87 4.44 -17.76
C LYS A 167 3.18 4.59 -16.27
N ALA A 168 3.80 3.58 -15.66
CA ALA A 168 4.22 3.67 -14.26
C ALA A 168 5.26 4.78 -14.03
N ASP A 169 6.24 4.90 -14.93
CA ASP A 169 7.26 5.94 -14.83
C ASP A 169 6.67 7.36 -14.96
N GLU A 170 5.73 7.57 -15.90
CA GLU A 170 5.05 8.85 -16.07
C GLU A 170 4.18 9.21 -14.85
N ILE A 171 3.48 8.23 -14.28
CA ILE A 171 2.71 8.42 -13.04
C ILE A 171 3.67 8.75 -11.88
N LEU A 172 4.78 8.03 -11.75
CA LEU A 172 5.78 8.27 -10.69
C LEU A 172 6.32 9.69 -10.78
N ASN A 173 6.71 10.13 -11.97
CA ASN A 173 7.23 11.48 -12.20
C ASN A 173 6.22 12.56 -11.80
N GLN A 174 4.93 12.34 -12.10
CA GLN A 174 3.89 13.23 -11.60
C GLN A 174 3.78 13.19 -10.08
N MET A 175 3.82 12.01 -9.46
CA MET A 175 3.75 11.88 -8.01
C MET A 175 4.94 12.54 -7.28
N VAL A 176 6.13 12.51 -7.87
CA VAL A 176 7.33 13.16 -7.31
C VAL A 176 7.26 14.68 -7.41
N ALA A 177 6.74 15.20 -8.52
CA ALA A 177 6.61 16.65 -8.74
C ALA A 177 5.34 17.26 -8.12
N GLY A 178 4.35 16.42 -7.80
CA GLY A 178 3.03 16.83 -7.34
C GLY A 178 2.92 16.97 -5.83
N GLN A 179 1.75 17.43 -5.37
CA GLN A 179 1.48 17.65 -3.94
C GLN A 179 0.45 16.68 -3.39
N LYS A 180 -0.42 16.15 -4.26
CA LYS A 180 -1.52 15.29 -3.85
C LYS A 180 -1.82 14.20 -4.88
N LEU A 181 -2.02 12.99 -4.37
CA LEU A 181 -2.62 11.88 -5.09
C LEU A 181 -4.09 11.70 -4.67
N ILE A 182 -4.98 11.59 -5.65
CA ILE A 182 -6.38 11.18 -5.48
C ILE A 182 -6.57 9.89 -6.27
N TYR A 183 -7.28 8.92 -5.71
CA TYR A 183 -7.57 7.67 -6.39
C TYR A 183 -8.98 7.18 -6.11
N ARG A 184 -9.51 6.33 -7.00
CA ARG A 184 -10.77 5.61 -6.81
C ARG A 184 -10.77 4.30 -7.59
N SER A 185 -11.57 3.34 -7.16
CA SER A 185 -11.91 2.18 -7.98
C SER A 185 -13.18 2.42 -8.82
N VAL A 186 -13.27 1.74 -9.97
CA VAL A 186 -14.37 1.79 -10.93
C VAL A 186 -14.84 0.35 -11.21
N GLY A 187 -16.16 0.10 -11.26
CA GLY A 187 -16.73 -1.19 -11.65
C GLY A 187 -17.73 -1.78 -10.63
N PHE A 188 -17.26 -2.24 -9.47
CA PHE A 188 -18.11 -2.95 -8.50
C PHE A 188 -18.90 -1.98 -7.60
N ASN A 189 -20.15 -1.67 -7.99
CA ASN A 189 -21.21 -1.13 -7.13
C ASN A 189 -20.84 0.17 -6.36
N GLN A 190 -20.66 1.29 -7.06
CA GLN A 190 -20.23 2.56 -6.45
C GLN A 190 -21.14 3.75 -6.80
N GLN A 191 -22.36 3.78 -6.25
CA GLN A 191 -22.95 5.07 -5.87
C GLN A 191 -22.31 5.50 -4.55
N GLY A 192 -21.12 6.13 -4.63
CA GLY A 192 -20.47 6.82 -3.52
C GLY A 192 -19.31 6.09 -2.82
N SER A 193 -18.12 6.72 -2.90
CA SER A 193 -17.12 6.79 -1.83
C SER A 193 -16.11 5.66 -1.58
N ASN A 194 -15.31 5.29 -2.59
CA ASN A 194 -13.93 4.82 -2.37
C ASN A 194 -12.90 5.80 -2.95
N VAL A 195 -13.18 7.10 -2.87
CA VAL A 195 -12.20 8.14 -3.21
C VAL A 195 -11.25 8.29 -2.04
N GLY A 196 -9.98 7.95 -2.24
CA GLY A 196 -8.93 8.24 -1.28
C GLY A 196 -8.06 9.40 -1.74
N GLU A 197 -7.48 10.10 -0.78
CA GLU A 197 -6.63 11.26 -1.00
C GLU A 197 -5.44 11.18 -0.04
N TYR A 198 -4.23 11.36 -0.57
CA TYR A 198 -2.99 11.44 0.21
C TYR A 198 -2.11 12.56 -0.29
N LEU A 199 -1.48 13.28 0.62
CA LEU A 199 -0.45 14.25 0.29
C LEU A 199 0.82 13.52 -0.15
N LEU A 200 1.50 14.07 -1.15
CA LEU A 200 2.80 13.64 -1.64
C LEU A 200 3.86 14.51 -0.96
N ASP A 201 3.99 14.31 0.35
CA ASP A 201 4.91 15.08 1.19
C ASP A 201 6.32 14.48 1.21
N GLU A 202 7.22 15.05 2.02
CA GLU A 202 8.61 14.60 2.13
C GLU A 202 8.74 13.11 2.49
N SER A 203 7.75 12.55 3.22
CA SER A 203 7.76 11.13 3.58
C SER A 203 7.62 10.22 2.36
N PHE A 204 6.97 10.68 1.30
CA PHE A 204 6.85 9.96 0.03
C PHE A 204 8.22 9.82 -0.63
N THR A 205 8.89 10.94 -0.88
CA THR A 205 10.21 10.96 -1.53
C THR A 205 11.28 10.22 -0.72
N GLU A 206 11.24 10.34 0.61
CA GLU A 206 12.15 9.62 1.49
C GLU A 206 11.90 8.10 1.44
N SER A 207 10.64 7.66 1.44
CA SER A 207 10.30 6.25 1.29
C SER A 207 10.70 5.68 -0.06
N LEU A 208 10.57 6.46 -1.16
CA LEU A 208 11.07 6.05 -2.48
C LEU A 208 12.59 5.84 -2.45
N ARG A 209 13.34 6.75 -1.82
CA ARG A 209 14.79 6.62 -1.64
C ARG A 209 15.17 5.37 -0.86
N GLN A 210 14.43 5.03 0.20
CA GLN A 210 14.64 3.81 0.98
C GLN A 210 14.45 2.56 0.10
N CYS A 211 13.48 2.57 -0.81
CA CYS A 211 13.31 1.51 -1.81
C CYS A 211 14.32 1.53 -2.97
N GLY A 212 15.30 2.45 -2.97
CA GLY A 212 16.25 2.62 -4.06
C GLY A 212 15.57 3.03 -5.37
N ILE A 213 14.41 3.68 -5.29
CA ILE A 213 13.73 4.30 -6.43
C ILE A 213 14.33 5.70 -6.56
N HIS A 214 15.16 5.88 -7.58
CA HIS A 214 15.82 7.16 -7.84
C HIS A 214 14.85 8.10 -8.53
N ILE A 215 14.78 9.32 -8.01
CA ILE A 215 13.94 10.43 -8.44
C ILE A 215 14.82 11.57 -8.93
#